data_AF-A0A4Y9ITV4-F1
#
_entry.id   AF-A0A4Y9ITV4-F1
#
_cell.length_a   1.000
_cell.length_b   1.000
_cell.length_c   1.000
_cell.angle_alpha   90.00
_cell.angle_beta   90.00
_cell.angle_gamma   90.00
#
_symmetry.space_group_name_H-M   'P 1'
#
loop_
_entity.id
_entity.type
_entity.pdbx_description
1 polymer ?
#
loop_
_entity_poly.entity_id
_entity_poly.type
_entity_poly.pdbx_seq_one_letter_code
_entity_poly.pdbx_strand_id
1 'polypeptide(L)'
;MKKTIITFLFIIVYLSGYAQDSKVYKGNSTFMSAIVYTIKDGKVYKGNSTFTRDIVYTIKDGKVYKGDSTFMTDIVYTIKDGKVYKGNSTFTRDIVYTIKDGKVYKGDSTFTSDIIKTIE
;
A
#
# COMPACT_ATOMS: atom_id res chain seq x y z
N MET A 1 -8.81 8.50 -8.75
CA MET A 1 -7.88 7.35 -8.92
C MET A 1 -6.48 7.59 -8.35
N LYS A 2 -5.80 8.72 -8.62
CA LYS A 2 -4.41 8.93 -8.15
C LYS A 2 -4.22 8.92 -6.62
N LYS A 3 -5.13 9.54 -5.84
CA LYS A 3 -5.05 9.59 -4.37
C LYS A 3 -5.25 8.22 -3.69
N THR A 4 -6.07 7.35 -4.27
CA THR A 4 -6.37 6.01 -3.74
C THR A 4 -5.17 5.07 -3.84
N ILE A 5 -4.39 5.18 -4.91
CA ILE A 5 -3.16 4.38 -5.12
C ILE A 5 -2.08 4.76 -4.10
N ILE A 6 -1.90 6.06 -3.81
CA ILE A 6 -0.92 6.55 -2.83
C ILE A 6 -1.29 6.10 -1.40
N THR A 7 -2.58 6.16 -1.08
CA THR A 7 -3.12 5.66 0.20
C THR A 7 -2.88 4.16 0.35
N PHE A 8 -2.90 3.41 -0.76
CA PHE A 8 -2.64 1.98 -0.79
C PHE A 8 -1.16 1.62 -0.57
N LEU A 9 -0.23 2.45 -1.06
CA LEU A 9 1.22 2.27 -0.84
C LEU A 9 1.63 2.50 0.61
N PHE A 10 0.97 3.41 1.32
CA PHE A 10 1.14 3.59 2.77
C PHE A 10 0.95 2.26 3.51
N ILE A 11 -0.10 1.51 3.16
CA ILE A 11 -0.45 0.22 3.78
C ILE A 11 0.66 -0.81 3.63
N ILE A 12 1.19 -0.91 2.42
CA ILE A 12 2.26 -1.81 2.05
C ILE A 12 3.56 -1.56 2.84
N VAL A 13 3.95 -0.29 3.00
CA VAL A 13 5.21 0.08 3.67
C VAL A 13 5.20 -0.37 5.12
N TYR A 14 4.11 -0.07 5.84
CA TYR A 14 3.94 -0.47 7.24
C TYR A 14 3.85 -1.99 7.42
N LEU A 15 3.23 -2.70 6.46
CA LEU A 15 3.06 -4.15 6.53
C LEU A 15 4.31 -4.96 6.18
N SER A 16 5.31 -4.35 5.53
CA SER A 16 6.57 -5.03 5.22
C SER A 16 7.40 -5.41 6.46
N GLY A 17 6.97 -4.98 7.66
CA GLY A 17 7.58 -5.38 8.94
C GLY A 17 6.62 -5.91 10.02
N TYR A 18 5.31 -5.67 9.95
CA TYR A 18 4.41 -5.96 11.08
C TYR A 18 3.00 -6.36 10.65
N ALA A 19 2.55 -7.52 11.14
CA ALA A 19 1.14 -7.93 11.19
C ALA A 19 0.40 -7.13 12.28
N GLN A 20 0.33 -5.80 12.16
CA GLN A 20 -0.42 -4.97 13.11
C GLN A 20 -1.69 -4.40 12.50
N ASP A 21 -2.78 -4.52 13.25
CA ASP A 21 -4.06 -3.89 12.98
C ASP A 21 -3.86 -2.36 12.84
N SER A 22 -4.12 -1.83 11.65
CA SER A 22 -3.83 -0.43 11.32
C SER A 22 -5.03 0.24 10.65
N LYS A 23 -5.15 1.55 10.80
CA LYS A 23 -6.22 2.35 10.20
C LYS A 23 -5.62 3.47 9.36
N VAL A 24 -6.14 3.62 8.15
CA VAL A 24 -5.73 4.68 7.23
C VAL A 24 -6.81 5.74 7.21
N TYR A 25 -6.42 6.98 7.46
CA TYR A 25 -7.33 8.11 7.52
C TYR A 25 -7.17 9.03 6.31
N LYS A 26 -8.26 9.70 5.96
CA LYS A 26 -8.25 10.74 4.94
C LYS A 26 -7.65 12.03 5.52
N GLY A 27 -6.59 12.53 4.90
CA GLY A 27 -5.91 13.76 5.34
C GLY A 27 -5.22 13.57 6.69
N ASN A 28 -5.23 14.61 7.53
CA ASN A 28 -4.62 14.59 8.87
C ASN A 28 -5.66 14.31 9.98
N SER A 29 -6.81 13.73 9.61
CA SER A 29 -7.88 13.46 10.57
C SER A 29 -7.60 12.19 11.37
N THR A 30 -7.99 12.17 12.64
CA THR A 30 -7.98 10.98 13.51
C THR A 30 -9.38 10.45 13.83
N PHE A 31 -10.44 11.12 13.34
CA PHE A 31 -11.82 10.68 13.53
C PHE A 31 -12.12 9.35 12.83
N MET A 32 -12.95 8.52 13.47
CA MET A 32 -13.34 7.21 12.92
C MET A 32 -14.08 7.32 11.57
N SER A 33 -14.84 8.40 11.37
CA SER A 33 -15.53 8.71 10.11
C SER A 33 -14.57 9.02 8.94
N ALA A 34 -13.32 9.36 9.23
CA ALA A 34 -12.30 9.65 8.24
C ALA A 34 -11.49 8.40 7.83
N ILE A 35 -11.76 7.24 8.42
CA ILE A 35 -11.09 5.99 8.04
C ILE A 35 -11.50 5.62 6.62
N VAL A 36 -10.51 5.51 5.74
CA VAL A 36 -10.68 5.09 4.36
C VAL A 36 -10.34 3.62 4.17
N TYR A 37 -9.44 3.07 4.99
CA TYR A 37 -9.11 1.66 5.00
C TYR A 37 -8.78 1.16 6.42
N THR A 38 -9.14 -0.09 6.67
CA THR A 38 -8.69 -0.86 7.83
C THR A 38 -7.79 -1.97 7.34
N ILE A 39 -6.72 -2.24 8.08
CA ILE A 39 -5.73 -3.24 7.75
C ILE A 39 -5.69 -4.22 8.92
N LYS A 40 -5.82 -5.49 8.60
CA LYS A 40 -5.83 -6.55 9.60
C LYS A 40 -5.45 -7.86 8.94
N ASP A 41 -4.56 -8.63 9.57
CA ASP A 41 -4.18 -9.98 9.14
C ASP A 41 -3.76 -10.07 7.65
N GLY A 42 -3.00 -9.08 7.17
CA GLY A 42 -2.56 -9.02 5.77
C GLY A 42 -3.69 -8.70 4.77
N LYS A 43 -4.85 -8.26 5.23
CA LYS A 43 -5.98 -7.83 4.41
C LYS A 43 -6.21 -6.33 4.54
N VAL A 44 -6.67 -5.72 3.46
CA VAL A 44 -7.06 -4.31 3.40
C VAL A 44 -8.54 -4.24 3.13
N TYR A 45 -9.27 -3.67 4.07
CA TYR A 45 -10.71 -3.52 4.04
C TYR A 45 -11.06 -2.07 3.73
N LYS A 46 -12.13 -1.84 2.97
CA LYS A 46 -12.66 -0.51 2.72
C LYS A 46 -13.32 0.07 3.99
N GLY A 47 -12.97 1.30 4.34
CA GLY A 47 -13.49 2.00 5.52
C GLY A 47 -13.07 1.32 6.82
N ASN A 48 -13.85 1.53 7.89
CA ASN A 48 -13.65 0.89 9.19
C ASN A 48 -14.35 -0.49 9.25
N SER A 49 -13.97 -1.40 8.37
CA SER A 49 -14.57 -2.74 8.24
C SER A 49 -13.53 -3.84 8.43
N THR A 50 -13.97 -5.04 8.80
CA THR A 50 -13.20 -6.29 8.78
C THR A 50 -13.96 -7.45 8.13
N PHE A 51 -15.02 -7.15 7.37
CA PHE A 51 -15.79 -8.18 6.65
C PHE A 51 -15.11 -8.57 5.33
N THR A 52 -15.11 -9.86 5.00
CA THR A 52 -14.47 -10.39 3.77
C THR A 52 -14.92 -9.68 2.49
N ARG A 53 -16.20 -9.34 2.38
CA ARG A 53 -16.75 -8.61 1.21
C ARG A 53 -16.15 -7.21 0.99
N ASP A 54 -15.58 -6.62 2.04
CA ASP A 54 -14.99 -5.29 2.00
C ASP A 54 -13.49 -5.34 1.73
N ILE A 55 -12.90 -6.54 1.60
CA ILE A 55 -11.50 -6.71 1.24
C ILE A 55 -11.29 -6.16 -0.17
N VAL A 56 -10.48 -5.12 -0.26
CA VAL A 56 -10.04 -4.53 -1.52
C VAL A 56 -8.71 -5.11 -1.98
N TYR A 57 -7.86 -5.55 -1.05
CA TYR A 57 -6.55 -6.14 -1.34
C TYR A 57 -6.11 -7.14 -0.28
N THR A 58 -5.30 -8.09 -0.70
CA THR A 58 -4.54 -9.02 0.15
C THR A 58 -3.06 -8.76 -0.01
N ILE A 59 -2.32 -8.80 1.09
CA ILE A 59 -0.89 -8.54 1.13
C ILE A 59 -0.22 -9.75 1.75
N LYS A 60 0.67 -10.37 0.98
CA LYS A 60 1.34 -11.61 1.37
C LYS A 60 2.66 -11.72 0.61
N ASP A 61 3.72 -12.09 1.31
CA ASP A 61 5.04 -12.40 0.74
C ASP A 61 5.60 -11.30 -0.20
N GLY A 62 5.46 -10.04 0.21
CA GLY A 62 5.89 -8.87 -0.59
C GLY A 62 5.06 -8.65 -1.86
N LYS A 63 3.89 -9.28 -1.98
CA LYS A 63 2.95 -9.10 -3.08
C LYS A 63 1.66 -8.48 -2.59
N VAL A 64 1.04 -7.73 -3.48
CA VAL A 64 -0.33 -7.26 -3.31
C VAL A 64 -1.20 -7.88 -4.38
N TYR A 65 -2.27 -8.50 -3.92
CA TYR A 65 -3.31 -9.10 -4.73
C TYR A 65 -4.58 -8.27 -4.65
N LYS A 66 -5.32 -8.20 -5.76
CA LYS A 66 -6.65 -7.59 -5.78
C LYS A 66 -7.66 -8.46 -5.00
N GLY A 67 -8.44 -7.83 -4.13
CA GLY A 67 -9.45 -8.50 -3.32
C GLY A 67 -8.86 -9.52 -2.35
N ASP A 68 -9.65 -10.55 -2.04
CA ASP A 68 -9.27 -11.66 -1.16
C ASP A 68 -8.50 -12.79 -1.89
N SER A 69 -7.67 -12.41 -2.87
CA SER A 69 -6.95 -13.37 -3.71
C SER A 69 -5.50 -13.58 -3.24
N THR A 70 -4.93 -14.73 -3.63
CA THR A 70 -3.48 -14.99 -3.60
C THR A 70 -2.96 -15.58 -4.91
N PHE A 71 -3.74 -15.47 -6.00
CA PHE A 71 -3.33 -15.96 -7.33
C PHE A 71 -2.39 -14.97 -8.03
N MET A 72 -1.40 -15.49 -8.75
CA MET A 72 -0.39 -14.67 -9.43
C MET A 72 -0.99 -13.66 -10.43
N THR A 73 -2.09 -14.01 -11.08
CA THR A 73 -2.81 -13.15 -12.05
C THR A 73 -3.44 -11.93 -11.39
N ASP A 74 -3.71 -11.98 -10.09
CA ASP A 74 -4.33 -10.89 -9.34
C ASP A 74 -3.31 -9.97 -8.68
N ILE A 75 -2.00 -10.23 -8.86
CA ILE A 75 -0.95 -9.38 -8.34
C ILE A 75 -1.01 -8.01 -9.03
N VAL A 76 -1.33 -6.98 -8.26
CA VAL A 76 -1.33 -5.59 -8.72
C VAL A 76 0.00 -4.90 -8.48
N TYR A 77 0.73 -5.29 -7.44
CA TYR A 77 2.04 -4.75 -7.10
C TYR A 77 2.95 -5.80 -6.47
N THR A 78 4.26 -5.65 -6.71
CA THR A 78 5.33 -6.35 -6.01
C THR A 78 6.15 -5.35 -5.22
N ILE A 79 6.55 -5.71 -4.02
CA ILE A 79 7.37 -4.90 -3.15
C ILE A 79 8.63 -5.66 -2.81
N LYS A 80 9.75 -5.01 -3.07
CA LYS A 80 11.07 -5.58 -2.83
C LYS A 80 12.07 -4.45 -2.67
N ASP A 81 12.93 -4.54 -1.65
CA ASP A 81 14.07 -3.65 -1.44
C ASP A 81 13.71 -2.15 -1.45
N GLY A 82 12.60 -1.80 -0.78
CA GLY A 82 12.10 -0.41 -0.74
C GLY A 82 11.53 0.10 -2.07
N LYS A 83 11.29 -0.77 -3.04
CA LYS A 83 10.69 -0.42 -4.33
C LYS A 83 9.34 -1.09 -4.47
N VAL A 84 8.42 -0.39 -5.14
CA VAL A 84 7.12 -0.93 -5.52
C VAL A 84 7.06 -0.99 -7.04
N TYR A 85 6.85 -2.20 -7.55
CA TYR A 85 6.78 -2.52 -8.97
C TYR A 85 5.34 -2.79 -9.36
N LYS A 86 4.96 -2.38 -10.56
CA LYS A 86 3.65 -2.71 -11.13
C LYS A 86 3.56 -4.22 -11.42
N GLY A 87 2.48 -4.85 -10.97
CA GLY A 87 2.21 -6.27 -11.17
C GLY A 87 3.23 -7.19 -10.51
N ASN A 88 3.44 -8.37 -11.08
CA ASN A 88 4.43 -9.34 -10.61
C ASN A 88 5.84 -9.08 -11.21
N SER A 89 6.27 -7.82 -11.26
CA SER A 89 7.55 -7.43 -11.83
C SER A 89 8.60 -7.12 -10.75
N THR A 90 9.88 -7.18 -11.14
CA THR A 90 11.02 -6.64 -10.38
C THR A 90 11.98 -5.83 -11.27
N PHE A 91 11.55 -5.48 -12.49
CA PHE A 91 12.36 -4.67 -13.40
C PHE A 91 12.27 -3.19 -13.05
N THR A 92 13.39 -2.47 -13.14
CA THR A 92 13.47 -1.04 -12.82
C THR A 92 12.44 -0.17 -13.54
N ARG A 93 12.16 -0.46 -14.82
CA ARG A 93 11.15 0.27 -15.61
C ARG A 93 9.72 0.18 -15.06
N ASP A 94 9.44 -0.86 -14.26
CA ASP A 94 8.13 -1.10 -13.68
C ASP A 94 8.01 -0.52 -12.27
N ILE A 95 9.07 0.10 -11.74
CA ILE A 95 9.03 0.80 -10.47
C ILE A 95 8.06 1.97 -10.61
N VAL A 96 7.00 1.90 -9.83
CA VAL A 96 6.01 2.96 -9.71
C VAL A 96 6.34 3.90 -8.57
N TYR A 97 7.00 3.41 -7.52
CA TYR A 97 7.39 4.18 -6.35
C TYR A 97 8.65 3.64 -5.67
N THR A 98 9.38 4.54 -5.04
CA THR A 98 10.50 4.24 -4.15
C THR A 98 10.12 4.67 -2.73
N ILE A 99 10.49 3.87 -1.75
CA ILE A 99 10.26 4.11 -0.33
C ILE A 99 11.62 4.15 0.34
N LYS A 100 11.93 5.28 0.97
CA LYS A 100 13.21 5.47 1.66
C LYS A 100 13.06 6.52 2.75
N ASP A 101 13.60 6.26 3.92
CA ASP A 101 13.67 7.21 5.05
C ASP A 101 12.30 7.83 5.40
N GLY A 102 11.27 6.99 5.53
CA GLY A 102 9.90 7.44 5.83
C GLY A 102 9.25 8.28 4.72
N LYS A 103 9.77 8.25 3.49
CA LYS A 103 9.22 9.00 2.35
C LYS A 103 8.89 8.06 1.20
N VAL A 104 7.81 8.39 0.51
CA VAL A 104 7.42 7.74 -0.74
C VAL A 104 7.68 8.71 -1.89
N TYR A 105 8.50 8.28 -2.83
CA TYR A 105 8.89 8.99 -4.02
C TYR A 105 8.21 8.39 -5.24
N LYS A 106 7.88 9.23 -6.22
CA LYS A 106 7.34 8.79 -7.49
C LYS A 106 8.45 8.12 -8.33
N GLY A 107 8.17 6.92 -8.84
CA GLY A 107 9.10 6.16 -9.68
C GLY A 107 10.36 5.70 -8.94
N ASP A 108 11.42 5.46 -9.70
CA ASP A 108 12.75 5.14 -9.18
C ASP A 108 13.52 6.42 -8.86
N SER A 109 13.11 7.13 -7.81
CA SER A 109 13.69 8.40 -7.42
C SER A 109 13.89 8.48 -5.90
N THR A 110 14.83 9.34 -5.50
CA THR A 110 15.00 9.78 -4.11
C THR A 110 15.13 11.31 -4.01
N PHE A 111 14.80 12.03 -5.08
CA PHE A 111 14.79 13.50 -5.07
C PHE A 111 13.61 14.04 -4.27
N THR A 112 13.84 15.09 -3.50
CA THR A 112 12.80 15.73 -2.67
C THR A 112 11.60 16.22 -3.49
N SER A 113 11.83 16.67 -4.73
CA SER A 113 10.77 17.08 -5.67
C SER A 113 9.81 15.95 -6.05
N ASP A 114 10.25 14.69 -5.94
CA ASP A 114 9.46 13.51 -6.28
C ASP A 114 8.74 12.91 -5.07
N ILE A 115 8.91 13.49 -3.87
CA ILE A 115 8.16 13.06 -2.69
C ILE A 115 6.68 13.29 -2.93
N ILE A 116 5.91 12.21 -2.87
CA ILE A 116 4.45 12.24 -2.96
C ILE A 116 3.79 12.05 -1.60
N LYS A 117 4.54 11.54 -0.60
CA LYS A 117 4.06 11.32 0.76
C LYS A 117 5.23 11.23 1.74
N THR A 118 5.11 11.91 2.87
CA THR A 118 5.92 11.67 4.08
C THR A 118 5.13 10.82 5.05
N ILE A 119 5.82 9.89 5.70
CA ILE A 119 5.34 8.94 6.68
C ILE A 119 5.83 9.45 8.04
N GLU A 120 4.89 9.74 8.93
CA GLU A 120 5.11 10.16 10.32
C GLU A 120 4.50 9.12 11.26
#